data_AF-A0A3G8JRR9-F1
#
_entry.id   AF-A0A3G8JRR9-F1
#
_cell.length_a   1.000
_cell.length_b   1.000
_cell.length_c   1.000
_cell.angle_alpha   90.00
_cell.angle_beta   90.00
_cell.angle_gamma   90.00
#
_symmetry.space_group_name_H-M   'P 1'
#
loop_
_entity.id
_entity.type
_entity.pdbx_description
1 polymer ?
#
loop_
_entity_poly.entity_id
_entity_poly.type
_entity_poly.pdbx_seq_one_letter_code
_entity_poly.pdbx_strand_id
1 'polypeptide(L)'
;MSIELPPIDRRAVDPQRGQFGRLSELPADQPVTMLNLLRYREVADYSQAADLQPAQPISGADAYRIYMAGAAPHLEQAGAEVVLHGDCGPTVIGPADEQWDSILVVRYPNPAAFRQMVTDPEYQSLARHRTAAVADARLVATAV
;
A
#
# COMPACT_ATOMS: atom_id res chain seq x y z
N MET A 1 35.54 -12.94 -10.76
CA MET A 1 34.48 -12.96 -11.79
C MET A 1 33.16 -13.04 -11.04
N SER A 2 32.58 -11.88 -10.72
CA SER A 2 31.28 -11.82 -10.05
C SER A 2 30.21 -12.04 -11.11
N ILE A 3 29.46 -13.12 -11.00
CA ILE A 3 28.27 -13.32 -11.82
C ILE A 3 27.21 -12.40 -11.19
N GLU A 4 27.06 -11.20 -11.73
CA GLU A 4 25.85 -10.40 -11.47
C GLU A 4 24.69 -11.18 -12.06
N LEU A 5 23.97 -11.87 -11.19
CA LEU A 5 22.64 -12.37 -11.54
C LEU A 5 21.80 -11.15 -11.92
N PRO A 6 21.06 -11.19 -13.05
CA PRO A 6 20.19 -10.07 -13.41
C PRO A 6 19.26 -9.79 -12.23
N PRO A 7 19.02 -8.50 -11.87
CA PRO A 7 18.12 -8.17 -10.79
C PRO A 7 16.77 -8.80 -11.08
N ILE A 8 16.35 -9.72 -10.21
CA ILE A 8 14.97 -10.21 -10.18
C ILE A 8 14.11 -8.97 -9.97
N ASP A 9 13.11 -8.72 -10.82
CA ASP A 9 12.17 -7.64 -10.57
C ASP A 9 11.44 -7.93 -9.24
N ARG A 10 11.80 -7.17 -8.20
CA ARG A 10 11.28 -7.33 -6.83
C ARG A 10 10.04 -6.47 -6.56
N ARG A 11 9.51 -5.79 -7.58
CA ARG A 11 8.36 -4.90 -7.40
C ARG A 11 7.12 -5.68 -7.01
N ALA A 12 6.37 -5.13 -6.06
CA ALA A 12 5.10 -5.66 -5.60
C ALA A 12 4.08 -4.52 -5.45
N VAL A 13 2.87 -4.70 -5.96
CA VAL A 13 1.80 -3.70 -5.86
C VAL A 13 0.72 -4.17 -4.89
N ASP A 14 0.21 -5.36 -5.18
CA ASP A 14 -0.84 -6.03 -4.42
C ASP A 14 -0.32 -7.33 -3.81
N PRO A 15 -0.86 -7.75 -2.65
CA PRO A 15 -0.45 -8.98 -2.02
C PRO A 15 -0.80 -10.19 -2.89
N GLN A 16 0.16 -11.11 -3.00
CA GLN A 16 -0.01 -12.39 -3.66
C GLN A 16 -0.90 -13.32 -2.82
N ARG A 17 -1.45 -14.35 -3.47
CA ARG A 17 -2.28 -15.38 -2.83
C ARG A 17 -1.56 -15.92 -1.58
N GLY A 18 -2.24 -15.85 -0.44
CA GLY A 18 -1.72 -16.35 0.84
C GLY A 18 -0.91 -15.35 1.67
N GLN A 19 -0.44 -14.22 1.11
CA GLN A 19 0.33 -13.22 1.87
C GLN A 19 -0.52 -12.55 2.96
N PHE A 20 -1.79 -12.25 2.69
CA PHE A 20 -2.74 -11.78 3.71
C PHE A 20 -2.94 -12.78 4.86
N GLY A 21 -2.76 -14.07 4.60
CA GLY A 21 -2.86 -15.12 5.62
C GLY A 21 -1.82 -14.95 6.72
N ARG A 22 -0.67 -14.32 6.45
CA ARG A 22 0.39 -14.08 7.44
C ARG A 22 -0.03 -13.17 8.59
N LEU A 23 -1.13 -12.42 8.46
CA LEU A 23 -1.71 -11.67 9.58
C LEU A 23 -2.21 -12.56 10.72
N SER A 24 -2.35 -13.88 10.52
CA SER A 24 -2.65 -14.83 11.60
C SER A 24 -1.43 -15.16 12.47
N GLU A 25 -0.22 -14.77 12.04
CA GLU A 25 1.02 -14.92 12.82
C GLU A 25 1.11 -13.89 13.96
N LEU A 26 0.25 -12.85 13.94
CA LEU A 26 0.18 -11.81 14.95
C LEU A 26 -0.90 -12.11 16.01
N PRO A 27 -0.76 -11.59 17.25
CA PRO A 27 -1.78 -11.73 18.29
C PRO A 27 -3.13 -11.17 17.81
N ALA A 28 -4.19 -11.97 17.95
CA ALA A 28 -5.51 -11.63 17.42
C ALA A 28 -6.20 -10.47 18.17
N ASP A 29 -5.89 -10.29 19.44
CA ASP A 29 -6.55 -9.32 20.34
C ASP A 29 -5.67 -8.11 20.69
N GLN A 30 -4.59 -7.89 19.93
CA GLN A 30 -3.70 -6.74 20.11
C GLN A 30 -3.72 -5.83 18.88
N PRO A 31 -3.45 -4.52 19.06
CA PRO A 31 -3.29 -3.62 17.93
C PRO A 31 -2.27 -4.12 16.92
N VAL A 32 -2.56 -3.89 15.64
CA VAL A 32 -1.62 -4.13 14.55
C VAL A 32 -1.29 -2.80 13.89
N THR A 33 0.00 -2.55 13.69
CA THR A 33 0.49 -1.39 12.97
C THR A 33 1.02 -1.81 11.61
N MET A 34 0.54 -1.14 10.57
CA MET A 34 0.86 -1.41 9.18
C MET A 34 1.75 -0.30 8.64
N LEU A 35 3.02 -0.61 8.41
CA LEU A 35 3.96 0.25 7.69
C LEU A 35 3.75 0.06 6.19
N ASN A 36 3.51 1.17 5.49
CA ASN A 36 3.47 1.25 4.04
C ASN A 36 4.67 2.07 3.56
N LEU A 37 5.43 1.51 2.64
CA LEU A 37 6.37 2.26 1.81
C LEU A 37 5.86 2.19 0.37
N LEU A 38 5.77 3.33 -0.30
CA LEU A 38 5.09 3.45 -1.59
C LEU A 38 6.00 4.15 -2.58
N ARG A 39 6.16 3.54 -3.75
CA ARG A 39 6.73 4.17 -4.94
C ARG A 39 5.61 4.30 -5.95
N TYR A 40 5.40 5.49 -6.50
CA TYR A 40 4.36 5.78 -7.46
C TYR A 40 4.84 5.59 -8.89
N ARG A 41 3.90 5.39 -9.80
CA ARG A 41 4.14 5.50 -11.23
C ARG A 41 4.21 6.97 -11.62
N GLU A 42 5.02 7.28 -12.63
CA GLU A 42 5.02 8.60 -13.26
C GLU A 42 3.63 8.94 -13.83
N VAL A 43 3.00 7.96 -14.48
CA VAL A 43 1.60 8.02 -14.94
C VAL A 43 0.84 6.82 -14.38
N ALA A 44 -0.32 7.07 -13.77
CA ALA A 44 -1.15 6.01 -13.21
C ALA A 44 -1.67 5.05 -14.31
N ASP A 45 -1.61 3.75 -14.04
CA ASP A 45 -2.04 2.70 -14.98
C ASP A 45 -3.43 2.17 -14.61
N TYR A 46 -4.45 2.70 -15.27
CA TYR A 46 -5.83 2.27 -15.09
C TYR A 46 -6.24 1.10 -15.99
N SER A 47 -5.31 0.39 -16.64
CA SER A 47 -5.64 -0.74 -17.53
C SER A 47 -6.45 -1.85 -16.84
N GLN A 48 -6.32 -2.01 -15.52
CA GLN A 48 -7.09 -2.97 -14.70
C GLN A 48 -8.35 -2.37 -14.07
N ALA A 49 -8.64 -1.09 -14.33
CA ALA A 49 -9.76 -0.34 -13.75
C ALA A 49 -10.23 0.76 -14.72
N ALA A 50 -10.52 0.37 -15.97
CA ALA A 50 -10.87 1.30 -17.04
C ALA A 50 -12.13 2.13 -16.73
N ASP A 51 -13.03 1.62 -15.89
CA ASP A 51 -14.21 2.32 -15.37
C ASP A 51 -13.87 3.53 -14.47
N LEU A 52 -12.66 3.55 -13.90
CA LEU A 52 -12.15 4.62 -13.04
C LEU A 52 -11.15 5.55 -13.74
N GLN A 53 -10.90 5.32 -15.04
CA GLN A 53 -9.89 6.07 -15.77
C GLN A 53 -10.26 7.55 -15.89
N PRO A 54 -9.39 8.48 -15.45
CA PRO A 54 -9.65 9.91 -15.61
C PRO A 54 -9.63 10.34 -17.09
N ALA A 55 -10.29 11.45 -17.40
CA ALA A 55 -10.38 11.98 -18.77
C ALA A 55 -9.02 12.38 -19.37
N GLN A 56 -8.05 12.73 -18.52
CA GLN A 56 -6.67 13.01 -18.90
C GLN A 56 -5.73 12.15 -18.05
N PRO A 57 -4.55 11.74 -18.56
CA PRO A 57 -3.57 11.03 -17.75
C PRO A 57 -3.21 11.83 -16.49
N ILE A 58 -3.17 11.14 -15.35
CA ILE A 58 -2.76 11.71 -14.07
C ILE A 58 -1.54 10.96 -13.52
N SER A 59 -0.79 11.61 -12.63
CA SER A 59 0.34 10.94 -11.98
C SER A 59 -0.10 9.82 -11.04
N GLY A 60 0.80 8.90 -10.71
CA GLY A 60 0.54 7.90 -9.67
C GLY A 60 0.23 8.55 -8.32
N ALA A 61 0.94 9.62 -7.96
CA ALA A 61 0.68 10.37 -6.73
C ALA A 61 -0.75 10.99 -6.71
N ASP A 62 -1.24 11.49 -7.84
CA ASP A 62 -2.61 11.99 -7.97
C ASP A 62 -3.65 10.88 -7.81
N ALA A 63 -3.43 9.74 -8.47
CA ALA A 63 -4.31 8.58 -8.33
C ALA A 63 -4.33 8.06 -6.89
N TYR A 64 -3.18 8.03 -6.20
CA TYR A 64 -3.09 7.63 -4.80
C TYR A 64 -3.83 8.60 -3.88
N ARG A 65 -3.84 9.90 -4.18
CA ARG A 65 -4.60 10.90 -3.42
C ARG A 65 -6.10 10.68 -3.53
N ILE A 66 -6.60 10.33 -4.73
CA ILE A 66 -8.01 9.96 -4.94
C ILE A 66 -8.36 8.74 -4.07
N TYR A 67 -7.50 7.71 -4.10
CA TYR A 67 -7.64 6.54 -3.23
C TYR A 67 -7.70 6.93 -1.74
N MET A 68 -6.75 7.72 -1.24
CA MET A 68 -6.67 8.10 0.17
C MET A 68 -7.91 8.88 0.63
N ALA A 69 -8.42 9.78 -0.21
CA ALA A 69 -9.65 10.53 0.08
C ALA A 69 -10.87 9.61 0.20
N GLY A 70 -11.00 8.62 -0.69
CA GLY A 70 -12.07 7.62 -0.64
C GLY A 70 -11.90 6.60 0.50
N ALA A 71 -10.66 6.26 0.86
CA ALA A 71 -10.36 5.28 1.90
C ALA A 71 -10.52 5.82 3.32
N ALA A 72 -10.48 7.14 3.52
CA ALA A 72 -10.53 7.76 4.85
C ALA A 72 -11.77 7.34 5.69
N PRO A 73 -13.01 7.35 5.15
CA PRO A 73 -14.17 6.87 5.89
C PRO A 73 -14.08 5.39 6.31
N HIS A 74 -13.47 4.53 5.47
CA HIS A 74 -13.28 3.11 5.79
C HIS A 74 -12.25 2.91 6.90
N LEU A 75 -11.19 3.73 6.93
CA LEU A 75 -10.21 3.73 8.02
C LEU A 75 -10.88 4.12 9.35
N GLU A 76 -11.69 5.18 9.35
CA GLU A 76 -12.45 5.62 10.52
C GLU A 76 -13.40 4.52 11.02
N GLN A 77 -14.17 3.90 10.12
CA GLN A 77 -15.08 2.79 10.45
C GLN A 77 -14.34 1.56 11.01
N ALA A 78 -13.12 1.29 10.54
CA ALA A 78 -12.29 0.21 11.05
C ALA A 78 -11.64 0.53 12.41
N GLY A 79 -11.87 1.73 12.97
CA GLY A 79 -11.20 2.21 14.18
C GLY A 79 -9.70 2.43 13.97
N ALA A 80 -9.28 2.65 12.72
CA ALA A 80 -7.88 2.83 12.37
C ALA A 80 -7.41 4.27 12.63
N GLU A 81 -6.12 4.41 12.89
CA GLU A 81 -5.45 5.67 13.16
C GLU A 81 -4.25 5.82 12.23
N VAL A 82 -4.16 6.94 11.51
CA VAL A 82 -2.97 7.29 10.74
C VAL A 82 -1.93 7.87 11.71
N VAL A 83 -0.93 7.07 12.06
CA VAL A 83 0.14 7.43 13.00
C VAL A 83 1.20 8.32 12.33
N LEU A 84 1.48 8.06 11.05
CA LEU A 84 2.43 8.82 10.25
C LEU A 84 1.97 8.83 8.80
N HIS A 85 2.05 9.97 8.15
CA HIS A 85 1.98 10.11 6.70
C HIS A 85 2.95 11.20 6.27
N GLY A 86 3.82 10.91 5.31
CA GLY A 86 4.76 11.89 4.79
C GLY A 86 5.52 11.43 3.56
N ASP A 87 6.18 12.40 2.94
CA ASP A 87 7.08 12.16 1.81
C ASP A 87 8.40 11.55 2.32
N CYS A 88 8.92 10.60 1.56
CA CYS A 88 10.18 9.95 1.88
C CYS A 88 11.37 10.78 1.41
N GLY A 89 12.39 10.86 2.27
CA GLY A 89 13.71 11.37 1.90
C GLY A 89 14.59 10.27 1.27
N PRO A 90 15.92 10.50 1.16
CA PRO A 90 16.83 9.51 0.62
C PRO A 90 16.92 8.25 1.51
N THR A 91 16.96 7.08 0.88
CA THR A 91 17.25 5.80 1.56
C THR A 91 18.68 5.82 2.09
N VAL A 92 18.83 5.85 3.42
CA VAL A 92 20.16 5.89 4.07
C VAL A 92 20.84 4.51 4.06
N ILE A 93 20.06 3.44 4.22
CA ILE A 93 20.53 2.04 4.18
C ILE A 93 19.52 1.25 3.34
N GLY A 94 19.97 0.69 2.22
CA GLY A 94 19.15 -0.09 1.30
C GLY A 94 19.88 -0.30 -0.04
N PRO A 95 19.30 -1.10 -0.96
CA PRO A 95 19.77 -1.14 -2.35
C PRO A 95 19.79 0.26 -2.98
N ALA A 96 20.76 0.52 -3.85
CA ALA A 96 20.94 1.84 -4.46
C ALA A 96 19.74 2.29 -5.33
N ASP A 97 18.95 1.33 -5.81
CA ASP A 97 17.75 1.53 -6.62
C ASP A 97 16.45 1.55 -5.79
N GLU A 98 16.53 1.30 -4.48
CA GLU A 98 15.38 1.34 -3.59
C GLU A 98 15.08 2.79 -3.16
N GLN A 99 14.01 3.33 -3.74
CA GLN A 99 13.51 4.67 -3.50
C GLN A 99 12.01 4.59 -3.24
N TRP A 100 11.57 5.40 -2.28
CA TRP A 100 10.17 5.50 -1.87
C TRP A 100 9.74 6.96 -2.00
N ASP A 101 8.51 7.17 -2.44
CA ASP A 101 7.90 8.49 -2.54
C ASP A 101 7.14 8.86 -1.27
N SER A 102 6.49 7.88 -0.62
CA SER A 102 5.74 8.11 0.61
C SER A 102 5.88 6.99 1.63
N ILE A 103 5.76 7.38 2.90
CA ILE A 103 5.60 6.51 4.06
C ILE A 103 4.24 6.74 4.70
N LEU A 104 3.53 5.66 5.00
CA LEU A 104 2.25 5.70 5.70
C LEU A 104 2.22 4.61 6.79
N VAL A 105 1.99 5.01 8.04
CA VAL A 105 1.85 4.10 9.18
C VAL A 105 0.42 4.19 9.68
N VAL A 106 -0.29 3.06 9.64
CA VAL A 106 -1.69 2.97 10.09
C VAL A 106 -1.80 1.93 11.19
N ARG A 107 -2.36 2.32 12.33
CA ARG A 107 -2.65 1.44 13.46
C ARG A 107 -4.11 1.03 13.42
N TYR A 108 -4.38 -0.27 13.55
CA TYR A 108 -5.72 -0.83 13.67
C TYR A 108 -5.91 -1.44 15.07
N PRO A 109 -7.15 -1.52 15.59
CA PRO A 109 -7.41 -2.09 16.91
C PRO A 109 -6.99 -3.56 17.03
N ASN A 110 -7.06 -4.31 15.93
CA ASN A 110 -6.59 -5.68 15.82
C ASN A 110 -6.47 -6.12 14.34
N PRO A 111 -5.83 -7.27 14.03
CA PRO A 111 -5.74 -7.79 12.67
C PRO A 111 -7.09 -8.07 12.00
N ALA A 112 -8.15 -8.34 12.76
CA ALA A 112 -9.47 -8.59 12.20
C ALA A 112 -10.11 -7.32 11.63
N ALA A 113 -9.93 -6.16 12.29
CA ALA A 113 -10.40 -4.87 11.81
C ALA A 113 -9.78 -4.49 10.45
N PHE A 114 -8.47 -4.66 10.31
CA PHE A 114 -7.79 -4.49 9.01
C PHE A 114 -8.36 -5.44 7.95
N ARG A 115 -8.48 -6.74 8.27
CA ARG A 115 -9.00 -7.75 7.34
C ARG A 115 -10.41 -7.40 6.86
N GLN A 116 -11.30 -7.03 7.78
CA GLN A 116 -12.67 -6.66 7.45
C GLN A 116 -12.70 -5.49 6.47
N MET A 117 -11.93 -4.44 6.74
CA MET A 117 -11.83 -3.27 5.87
C MET A 117 -11.34 -3.63 4.46
N VAL A 118 -10.26 -4.40 4.32
CA VAL A 118 -9.71 -4.72 2.99
C VAL A 118 -10.56 -5.74 2.19
N THR A 119 -11.47 -6.44 2.87
CA THR A 119 -12.45 -7.33 2.22
C THR A 119 -13.77 -6.65 1.88
N ASP A 120 -13.97 -5.40 2.30
CA ASP A 120 -15.17 -4.63 1.99
C ASP A 120 -15.22 -4.33 0.47
N PRO A 121 -16.33 -4.63 -0.23
CA PRO A 121 -16.44 -4.38 -1.67
C PRO A 121 -16.31 -2.91 -2.08
N GLU A 122 -16.79 -1.97 -1.27
CA GLU A 122 -16.67 -0.55 -1.53
C GLU A 122 -15.20 -0.12 -1.39
N TYR A 123 -14.53 -0.59 -0.34
CA TYR A 123 -13.09 -0.37 -0.17
C TYR A 123 -12.28 -0.98 -1.32
N GLN A 124 -12.61 -2.20 -1.76
CA GLN A 124 -11.93 -2.85 -2.88
C GLN A 124 -12.12 -2.09 -4.19
N SER A 125 -13.31 -1.52 -4.42
CA SER A 125 -13.55 -0.66 -5.58
C SER A 125 -12.61 0.55 -5.58
N LEU A 126 -12.41 1.18 -4.42
CA LEU A 126 -11.51 2.31 -4.23
C LEU A 126 -10.03 1.90 -4.33
N ALA A 127 -9.66 0.73 -3.81
CA ALA A 127 -8.30 0.21 -3.83
C ALA A 127 -7.74 0.04 -5.25
N ARG A 128 -8.60 -0.04 -6.27
CA ARG A 128 -8.19 -0.03 -7.69
C ARG A 128 -7.43 1.26 -8.08
N HIS A 129 -7.76 2.41 -7.48
CA HIS A 129 -6.96 3.64 -7.65
C HIS A 129 -5.55 3.48 -7.07
N ARG A 130 -5.39 2.78 -5.94
CA ARG A 130 -4.08 2.44 -5.37
C ARG A 130 -3.28 1.53 -6.31
N THR A 131 -3.91 0.47 -6.83
CA THR A 131 -3.26 -0.44 -7.79
C THR A 131 -2.79 0.30 -9.04
N ALA A 132 -3.60 1.24 -9.56
CA ALA A 132 -3.23 2.08 -10.69
C ALA A 132 -2.05 3.03 -10.37
N ALA A 133 -2.00 3.55 -9.14
CA ALA A 133 -1.01 4.52 -8.70
C ALA A 133 0.39 3.94 -8.44
N VAL A 134 0.48 2.74 -7.88
CA VAL A 134 1.69 2.23 -7.22
C VAL A 134 2.56 1.44 -8.18
N ALA A 135 3.84 1.79 -8.25
CA ALA A 135 4.88 1.07 -8.98
C ALA A 135 5.57 -0.03 -8.17
N ASP A 136 5.79 0.22 -6.88
CA ASP A 136 6.30 -0.74 -5.91
C ASP A 136 5.79 -0.38 -4.52
N ALA A 137 5.63 -1.37 -3.65
CA ALA A 137 5.20 -1.19 -2.29
C ALA A 137 5.83 -2.20 -1.33
N ARG A 138 5.95 -1.78 -0.07
CA ARG A 138 6.06 -2.67 1.07
C ARG A 138 4.86 -2.44 1.97
N LEU A 139 4.26 -3.53 2.44
CA LEU A 139 3.27 -3.53 3.50
C LEU A 139 3.76 -4.48 4.59
N VAL A 140 4.19 -3.93 5.72
CA VAL A 140 4.78 -4.70 6.82
C VAL A 140 3.90 -4.53 8.04
N ALA A 141 3.39 -5.65 8.55
CA ALA A 141 2.60 -5.69 9.76
C ALA A 141 3.51 -5.90 10.97
N THR A 142 3.23 -5.19 12.05
CA THR A 142 3.90 -5.39 13.35
C THR A 142 2.88 -5.27 14.48
N ALA A 143 3.09 -6.05 15.54
CA ALA A 143 2.38 -5.93 16.81
C ALA A 143 3.46 -5.66 17.88
N VAL A 144 3.35 -4.52 18.54
CA VAL A 144 4.20 -4.12 19.67
C VAL A 144 3.31 -3.62 20.80
#